data_AF-A0AAD3G9S1-F1
#
_entry.id   AF-A0AAD3G9S1-F1
#
_cell.length_a   1.000
_cell.length_b   1.000
_cell.length_c   1.000
_cell.angle_alpha   90.00
_cell.angle_beta   90.00
_cell.angle_gamma   90.00
#
_symmetry.space_group_name_H-M   'P 1'
#
loop_
_entity.id
_entity.type
_entity.pdbx_description
1 polymer ?
#
loop_
_entity_poly.entity_id
_entity_poly.type
_entity_poly.pdbx_seq_one_letter_code
_entity_poly.pdbx_strand_id
1 'polypeptide(L)' 'MKIRYELIIYWSNEDQLFIVEVPELAGCMADGETYQEAVQNAEIIIQQWIETAQELGLGGGQAS' A
#
# COMPACT_ATOMS: atom_id res chain seq x y z
N MET A 1 10.78 -10.35 3.12
CA MET A 1 9.84 -10.95 2.15
C MET A 1 9.87 -10.06 0.91
N LYS A 2 9.79 -10.59 -0.33
CA LYS A 2 9.69 -9.71 -1.51
C LYS A 2 8.22 -9.39 -1.74
N ILE A 3 7.82 -8.22 -1.28
CA ILE A 3 6.49 -7.66 -1.49
C ILE A 3 6.40 -7.19 -2.94
N ARG A 4 5.38 -7.64 -3.67
CA ARG A 4 5.14 -7.29 -5.07
C ARG A 4 3.65 -7.04 -5.24
N TYR A 5 3.29 -5.77 -5.38
CA TYR A 5 1.93 -5.32 -5.66
C TYR A 5 1.96 -4.26 -6.75
N GLU A 6 0.86 -4.14 -7.47
CA GLU A 6 0.65 -2.98 -8.34
C GLU A 6 0.44 -1.71 -7.49
N LEU A 7 1.09 -0.63 -7.89
CA LEU A 7 0.90 0.69 -7.28
C LEU A 7 0.32 1.63 -8.32
N ILE A 8 -0.89 2.12 -8.07
CA ILE A 8 -1.50 3.18 -8.87
C ILE A 8 -1.20 4.50 -8.18
N ILE A 9 -0.45 5.38 -8.86
CA ILE A 9 -0.04 6.67 -8.30
C ILE A 9 -0.66 7.81 -9.10
N TYR A 10 -1.31 8.74 -8.42
CA TYR A 10 -1.89 9.92 -9.04
C TYR A 10 -1.81 11.15 -8.12
N TRP A 11 -1.95 12.33 -8.71
CA TRP A 11 -2.01 13.60 -7.97
C TRP A 11 -3.44 13.88 -7.50
N SER A 12 -3.63 14.09 -6.20
CA SER A 12 -4.88 14.60 -5.63
C SER A 12 -4.85 16.13 -5.63
N ASN A 13 -5.76 16.75 -6.38
CA ASN A 13 -5.94 18.20 -6.29
C ASN A 13 -6.63 18.63 -4.99
N GLU A 14 -7.35 17.73 -4.32
CA GLU A 14 -8.02 18.02 -3.05
C GLU A 14 -6.99 18.09 -1.91
N ASP A 15 -6.11 17.09 -1.85
CA ASP A 15 -5.12 16.97 -0.78
C ASP A 15 -3.81 17.70 -1.10
N GLN A 16 -3.57 18.05 -2.37
CA GLN A 16 -2.30 18.56 -2.88
C GLN A 16 -1.13 17.60 -2.58
N LEU A 17 -1.39 16.30 -2.74
CA LEU A 17 -0.45 15.22 -2.46
C LEU A 17 -0.50 14.17 -3.57
N PHE A 18 0.57 13.39 -3.69
CA PHE A 18 0.55 12.14 -4.44
C PHE A 18 -0.14 11.06 -3.61
N ILE A 19 -1.14 10.43 -4.19
CA ILE A 19 -1.85 9.30 -3.60
C ILE A 19 -1.39 8.03 -4.29
N VAL A 20 -1.14 7.00 -3.50
CA VAL A 20 -0.85 5.63 -3.94
C VAL A 20 -1.97 4.74 -3.48
N GLU A 21 -2.55 4.00 -4.41
CA GLU A 21 -3.52 2.94 -4.13
C GLU A 21 -2.93 1.57 -4.52
N VAL A 22 -3.30 0.54 -3.75
CA VAL A 22 -2.92 -0.85 -3.99
C VAL A 22 -4.19 -1.66 -4.30
N PRO A 23 -4.54 -1.88 -5.59
CA PRO A 23 -5.81 -2.50 -5.97
C PRO A 23 -6.08 -3.87 -5.34
N GLU A 24 -5.02 -4.64 -5.10
CA GLU A 24 -5.09 -5.98 -4.51
C GLU A 24 -5.39 -5.95 -3.00
N LEU A 25 -5.16 -4.82 -2.34
CA LEU A 25 -5.37 -4.62 -0.91
C LEU A 25 -6.48 -3.59 -0.70
N ALA A 26 -7.72 -4.06 -0.64
CA ALA A 26 -8.89 -3.19 -0.53
C ALA A 26 -8.75 -2.19 0.64
N GLY A 27 -8.75 -0.90 0.30
CA GLY A 27 -8.62 0.20 1.26
C GLY A 27 -7.20 0.56 1.67
N CYS A 28 -6.18 -0.09 1.10
CA CYS A 28 -4.78 0.28 1.30
C CYS A 28 -4.42 1.46 0.40
N MET A 29 -4.33 2.64 0.99
CA MET A 29 -3.84 3.86 0.34
C MET A 29 -2.74 4.51 1.18
N ALA A 30 -1.86 5.26 0.52
CA ALA A 30 -0.88 6.10 1.16
C ALA A 30 -0.77 7.43 0.41
N ASP A 31 -0.32 8.46 1.11
CA ASP A 31 -0.08 9.79 0.55
C ASP A 31 1.37 10.25 0.76
N GLY A 32 1.81 11.23 -0.01
CA GLY A 32 3.11 11.88 0.17
C GLY A 32 3.26 13.14 -0.69
N GLU A 33 4.14 14.05 -0.27
CA GLU A 33 4.41 15.30 -1.00
C GLU A 33 5.18 15.04 -2.31
N THR A 34 5.84 13.88 -2.39
CA THR A 34 6.60 13.43 -3.57
C THR A 34 6.22 12.00 -3.94
N TYR A 35 6.47 11.62 -5.19
CA TYR A 35 6.30 10.23 -5.64
C TYR A 35 7.06 9.23 -4.73
N GLN A 36 8.28 9.57 -4.33
CA GLN A 36 9.14 8.72 -3.52
C GLN A 36 8.58 8.53 -2.11
N GLU A 37 8.12 9.62 -1.48
CA GLU A 37 7.51 9.58 -0.16
C GLU A 37 6.21 8.78 -0.18
N ALA A 38 5.35 9.01 -1.17
CA ALA A 38 4.08 8.31 -1.29
C ALA A 38 4.28 6.79 -1.47
N VAL A 39 5.28 6.39 -2.27
CA VAL A 39 5.68 4.99 -2.43
C VAL A 39 6.26 4.41 -1.12
N GLN A 40 7.13 5.15 -0.42
CA GLN A 40 7.69 4.70 0.84
C GLN A 40 6.60 4.49 1.90
N ASN A 41 5.62 5.39 1.97
CA ASN A 41 4.48 5.27 2.86
C ASN A 41 3.60 4.06 2.48
N ALA A 42 3.38 3.83 1.18
CA ALA A 42 2.66 2.65 0.70
C ALA A 42 3.36 1.33 1.12
N GLU A 43 4.69 1.24 0.99
CA GLU A 43 5.45 0.08 1.42
C GLU A 43 5.27 -0.24 2.91
N ILE A 44 5.24 0.80 3.76
CA ILE A 44 5.01 0.65 5.21
C ILE A 44 3.61 0.09 5.48
N ILE A 45 2.57 0.67 4.86
CA ILE A 45 1.18 0.25 5.09
C ILE A 45 0.95 -1.16 4.56
N ILE A 46 1.52 -1.52 3.41
CA ILE A 46 1.46 -2.90 2.87
C ILE A 46 2.06 -3.89 3.88
N GLN A 47 3.24 -3.57 4.44
CA GLN A 47 3.90 -4.42 5.41
C GLN A 47 3.03 -4.62 6.67
N GLN A 48 2.45 -3.54 7.20
CA GLN A 48 1.54 -3.59 8.35
C GLN A 48 0.27 -4.40 8.05
N TRP A 49 -0.27 -4.28 6.85
CA TRP A 49 -1.44 -5.03 6.42
C TRP A 49 -1.16 -6.53 6.37
N ILE A 50 -0.01 -6.93 5.81
CA ILE A 50 0.44 -8.33 5.76
C ILE A 50 0.66 -8.88 7.17
N GLU A 51 1.32 -8.12 8.05
CA GLU A 51 1.55 -8.52 9.44
C GLU A 51 0.22 -8.74 10.17
N THR A 52 -0.71 -7.80 10.05
CA THR A 52 -2.06 -7.90 10.64
C THR A 52 -2.82 -9.11 10.09
N ALA A 53 -2.76 -9.35 8.78
CA ALA A 53 -3.42 -10.50 8.15
C ALA A 53 -2.83 -11.84 8.62
N GLN A 54 -1.52 -11.90 8.85
CA GLN A 54 -0.84 -13.07 9.42
C GLN A 54 -1.24 -13.30 10.88
N GLU A 55 -1.28 -12.24 11.70
CA GLU A 55 -1.68 -12.31 13.10
C GLU A 55 -3.13 -12.76 13.29
N LEU A 56 -4.04 -12.29 12.43
CA LEU A 56 -5.45 -12.66 12.46
C LEU A 56 -5.76 -14.02 11.82
N GLY A 57 -4.75 -14.72 11.29
CA GLY A 57 -4.93 -16.00 10.60
C GLY A 57 -5.72 -15.88 9.29
N LEU A 58 -5.83 -14.66 8.74
CA LEU A 58 -6.49 -14.36 7.47
C LEU A 58 -5.60 -14.64 6.25
N GLY A 59 -4.38 -15.16 6.47
CA GLY A 59 -3.40 -15.53 5.46
C GLY A 59 -3.85 -16.69 4.56
N GLY A 60 -4.88 -16.45 3.75
CA GLY A 60 -5.33 -17.30 2.66
C GLY A 60 -5.08 -16.61 1.32
N GLY A 61 -3.86 -16.78 0.80
CA GLY A 61 -3.45 -16.32 -0.54
C GLY A 61 -2.60 -15.04 -0.47
N GLN A 62 -1.31 -15.01 -0.81
CA GLN A 62 -0.53 -15.91 -1.65
C GLN A 62 0.81 -16.21 -0.97
N ALA A 63 1.01 -17.49 -0.62
CA ALA A 63 2.34 -18.07 -0.67
C ALA A 63 2.55 -18.50 -2.12
N SER A 64 3.34 -17.74 -2.88
CA SER A 64 3.93 -18.14 -4.17
C SER A 64 5.15 -17.26 -4.45
#